data_AF-X1L449-F1
#
_entry.id   AF-X1L449-F1
#
_cell.length_a   1.000
_cell.length_b   1.000
_cell.length_c   1.000
_cell.angle_alpha   90.00
_cell.angle_beta   90.00
_cell.angle_gamma   90.00
#
_symmetry.space_group_name_H-M   'P 1'
#
loop_
_entity.id
_entity.type
_entity.pdbx_description
1 polymer ?
#
loop_
_entity_poly.entity_id
_entity_poly.type
_entity_poly.pdbx_seq_one_letter_code
_entity_poly.pdbx_strand_id
1 'polypeptide(L)' 'MELGVMANCFSDKSWEHACKAAKDAGLSAIEPGSGGFVGKVHCD' A
#
# COMPACT_ATOMS: atom_id res chain seq x y z
N MET A 1 16.21 -10.87 5.08
CA MET A 1 14.76 -11.14 4.92
C MET A 1 14.09 -9.81 4.69
N GLU A 2 13.17 -9.72 3.74
CA GLU A 2 12.43 -8.50 3.41
C GLU A 2 11.10 -8.48 4.16
N LEU A 3 10.73 -7.33 4.73
CA LEU A 3 9.47 -7.14 5.46
C LEU A 3 8.54 -6.28 4.60
N GLY A 4 7.29 -6.73 4.44
CA GLY A 4 6.28 -6.06 3.64
C GLY A 4 4.94 -5.92 4.34
N VAL A 5 4.00 -5.29 3.65
CA VAL A 5 2.62 -5.04 4.14
C VAL A 5 1.60 -5.30 3.03
N MET A 6 0.41 -5.77 3.41
CA MET A 6 -0.71 -5.92 2.50
C MET A 6 -1.28 -4.57 2.10
N ALA A 7 -1.53 -4.36 0.80
CA ALA A 7 -2.15 -3.16 0.25
C ALA A 7 -3.49 -2.80 0.93
N ASN A 8 -4.21 -3.79 1.45
CA ASN A 8 -5.49 -3.61 2.13
C ASN A 8 -5.40 -2.69 3.38
N CYS A 9 -4.21 -2.57 3.99
CA CYS A 9 -3.96 -1.64 5.09
C CYS A 9 -4.03 -0.16 4.69
N PHE A 10 -4.11 0.15 3.39
CA PHE A 10 -4.12 1.50 2.84
C PHE A 10 -5.34 1.76 1.93
N SER A 11 -6.42 1.01 2.10
CA SER A 11 -7.62 1.08 1.25
C SER A 11 -8.33 2.46 1.26
N ASP A 12 -8.05 3.30 2.26
CA ASP A 12 -8.50 4.68 2.37
C ASP A 12 -7.52 5.72 1.80
N LYS A 13 -6.37 5.31 1.25
CA LYS A 13 -5.27 6.21 0.87
C LYS A 13 -4.95 6.15 -0.62
N SER A 14 -4.25 7.18 -1.12
CA SER A 14 -3.62 7.11 -2.45
C SER A 14 -2.43 6.15 -2.45
N TRP A 15 -2.02 5.71 -3.64
CA TRP A 15 -0.84 4.88 -3.80
C TRP A 15 0.44 5.57 -3.31
N GLU A 16 0.62 6.88 -3.57
CA GLU A 16 1.80 7.59 -3.09
C GLU A 16 1.86 7.65 -1.56
N HIS A 17 0.71 7.84 -0.90
CA HIS A 17 0.66 7.82 0.56
C HIS A 17 0.97 6.42 1.09
N ALA A 18 0.43 5.36 0.48
CA ALA A 18 0.76 3.98 0.86
C ALA A 18 2.27 3.70 0.75
N CYS A 19 2.90 4.08 -0.36
CA CYS A 19 4.35 3.95 -0.58
C CYS A 19 5.15 4.72 0.47
N LYS A 20 4.74 5.95 0.76
CA LYS A 20 5.41 6.79 1.76
C LYS A 20 5.30 6.17 3.16
N ALA A 21 4.11 5.75 3.56
CA ALA A 21 3.86 5.15 4.87
C ALA A 21 4.64 3.84 5.05
N ALA A 22 4.68 2.98 4.04
CA ALA A 22 5.47 1.75 4.07
C ALA A 22 6.97 2.05 4.22
N LYS A 23 7.50 3.02 3.46
CA LYS A 23 8.89 3.46 3.56
C LYS A 23 9.23 4.05 4.94
N ASP A 24 8.39 4.93 5.46
CA ASP A 24 8.58 5.55 6.78
C ASP A 24 8.54 4.50 7.91
N ALA A 25 7.82 3.39 7.72
CA ALA A 25 7.77 2.25 8.63
C ALA A 25 8.93 1.25 8.46
N GLY A 26 9.86 1.49 7.52
CA GLY A 26 11.00 0.61 7.26
C GLY A 26 10.64 -0.66 6.48
N LEU A 27 9.49 -0.69 5.80
CA LEU A 27 9.06 -1.81 4.96
C LEU A 27 9.57 -1.63 3.53
N SER A 28 9.92 -2.75 2.89
CA SER A 28 10.51 -2.75 1.54
C SER A 28 9.53 -3.21 0.45
N ALA A 29 8.37 -3.75 0.82
CA ALA A 29 7.40 -4.28 -0.13
C ALA A 29 5.95 -3.97 0.27
N ILE A 30 5.11 -3.74 -0.74
CA ILE A 30 3.64 -3.69 -0.61
C ILE A 30 3.07 -4.81 -1.49
N GLU A 31 2.28 -5.70 -0.89
CA GLU A 31 1.65 -6.82 -1.60
C GLU A 31 0.20 -6.46 -1.98
N PRO A 32 -0.11 -6.28 -3.27
CA PRO A 32 -1.48 -6.14 -3.74
C PRO A 32 -2.20 -7.49 -3.67
N GLY A 33 -3.42 -7.52 -3.12
CA GLY A 33 -4.26 -8.71 -3.18
C GLY A 33 -4.80 -8.96 -4.60
N SER A 34 -5.58 -10.04 -4.78
CA SER A 34 -6.18 -10.39 -6.09
C SER A 34 -7.12 -9.33 -6.68
N GLY A 35 -7.49 -8.30 -5.92
CA GLY A 35 -8.25 -7.13 -6.38
C GLY A 35 -7.38 -5.91 -6.75
N GLY A 36 -6.04 -6.02 -6.72
CA GLY A 36 -5.12 -4.91 -6.91
C GLY A 36 -5.01 -4.00 -5.68
N PHE A 37 -4.63 -2.74 -5.89
CA PHE A 37 -4.64 -1.72 -4.85
C PHE A 37 -6.08 -1.19 -4.68
N VAL A 38 -6.85 -1.83 -3.80
CA VAL A 38 -8.26 -1.50 -3.58
C VAL A 38 -8.36 -0.26 -2.69
N GLY A 39 -8.28 0.93 -3.27
CA GLY A 39 -8.61 2.18 -2.58
C GLY A 39 -9.24 3.19 -3.51
N LYS A 40 -10.44 3.68 -3.20
CA LYS A 40 -11.21 4.53 -4.14
C LYS A 40 -10.55 5.89 -4.45
N VAL A 41 -9.51 6.27 -3.73
CA VAL A 41 -8.79 7.55 -3.88
C VAL A 41 -8.01 7.67 -5.19
N HIS A 42 -7.61 6.57 -5.82
CA HIS A 42 -6.81 6.63 -7.06
C HIS A 42 -7.65 6.60 -8.36
N CYS A 43 -8.99 6.59 -8.26
CA CYS A 43 -9.92 6.50 -9.39
C CYS A 43 -10.60 7.83 -9.76
N ASP A 44 -10.13 8.96 -9.23
CA ASP A 44 -10.54 10.31 -9.68
C ASP A 44 -9.57 10.85 -10.75
#